data_AF-A0A6N2BZP9-F1
#
_entry.id   AF-A0A6N2BZP9-F1
#
_cell.length_a   1.000
_cell.length_b   1.000
_cell.length_c   1.000
_cell.angle_alpha   90.00
_cell.angle_beta   90.00
_cell.angle_gamma   90.00
#
_symmetry.space_group_name_H-M   'P 1'
#
loop_
_entity.id
_entity.type
_entity.pdbx_description
1 polymer ?
#
loop_
_entity_poly.entity_id
_entity_poly.type
_entity_poly.pdbx_seq_one_letter_code
_entity_poly.pdbx_strand_id
1 'polypeptide(L)' 'MMGFERLMIRLKMKLKGSSPKIKKDLYDKIEKSESMRVEIRSKKAQKLNKKTLKIADSPKTRSYTF' A
#
# COMPACT_ATOMS: atom_id res chain seq x y z
N MET A 1 -17.39 -12.18 43.19
CA MET A 1 -16.89 -12.63 41.86
C MET A 1 -16.17 -11.47 41.16
N MET A 2 -14.93 -11.12 41.53
CA MET A 2 -14.20 -9.96 40.93
C MET A 2 -12.72 -10.23 40.62
N GLY A 3 -12.24 -11.47 40.79
CA GLY A 3 -10.85 -11.84 40.50
C GLY A 3 -10.60 -12.11 39.02
N PHE A 4 -11.50 -12.88 38.41
CA PHE A 4 -11.34 -13.33 37.02
C PHE A 4 -11.46 -12.19 36.00
N GLU A 5 -12.38 -11.26 36.24
CA GLU A 5 -12.54 -10.05 35.42
C GLU A 5 -11.28 -9.18 35.45
N ARG A 6 -10.67 -8.97 36.63
CA ARG A 6 -9.41 -8.22 36.74
C ARG A 6 -8.26 -8.89 36.01
N LEU A 7 -8.20 -10.22 36.04
CA LEU A 7 -7.17 -11.00 35.33
C LEU A 7 -7.34 -10.87 33.82
N MET A 8 -8.56 -10.99 33.29
CA MET A 8 -8.86 -10.79 31.87
C MET A 8 -8.52 -9.38 31.40
N ILE A 9 -8.83 -8.35 32.20
CA ILE A 9 -8.50 -6.95 31.86
C ILE A 9 -6.98 -6.77 31.76
N ARG A 10 -6.20 -7.33 32.70
CA ARG A 10 -4.74 -7.27 32.67
C ARG A 10 -4.16 -7.99 31.45
N LEU A 11 -4.71 -9.16 31.10
CA LEU A 11 -4.27 -9.91 29.93
C LEU A 11 -4.56 -9.15 28.63
N LYS A 12 -5.76 -8.59 28.49
CA LYS A 12 -6.13 -7.75 27.33
C LYS A 12 -5.25 -6.50 27.21
N MET A 13 -4.92 -5.86 28.33
CA MET A 13 -4.03 -4.69 28.34
C MET A 13 -2.59 -5.06 27.91
N LYS A 14 -2.05 -6.18 28.38
CA LYS A 14 -0.73 -6.67 27.96
C LYS A 14 -0.68 -6.99 26.46
N LEU A 15 -1.70 -7.67 25.94
CA LEU A 15 -1.80 -8.01 24.51
C LEU A 15 -1.97 -6.78 23.62
N LYS A 16 -2.70 -5.75 24.08
CA LYS A 16 -2.85 -4.48 23.36
C LYS A 16 -1.53 -3.70 23.30
N GLY A 17 -0.75 -3.71 24.39
CA GLY A 17 0.55 -3.04 24.49
C GLY A 17 1.70 -3.78 23.80
N SER A 18 1.59 -5.10 23.60
CA SER A 18 2.60 -5.93 22.92
C SER A 18 2.38 -6.08 21.42
N SER A 19 1.37 -5.41 20.85
CA SER A 19 1.23 -5.37 19.40
C SER A 19 2.39 -4.54 18.84
N PRO A 20 3.30 -5.12 18.04
CA PRO A 20 4.27 -4.31 17.34
C PRO A 20 3.46 -3.31 16.53
N LYS A 21 3.75 -2.01 16.68
CA LYS A 21 3.25 -0.99 15.77
C LYS A 21 3.80 -1.40 14.41
N ILE A 22 3.02 -2.17 13.65
CA ILE A 22 3.27 -2.47 12.26
C ILE A 22 3.28 -1.09 11.62
N LYS A 23 4.47 -0.53 11.44
CA LYS A 23 4.66 0.72 10.72
C LYS A 23 4.00 0.47 9.38
N LYS A 24 2.96 1.26 9.09
CA LYS A 24 2.12 1.17 7.90
C LYS A 24 2.88 1.57 6.63
N ASP A 25 4.14 1.19 6.51
CA ASP A 25 4.79 1.18 5.22
C ASP A 25 4.52 -0.21 4.62
N LEU A 26 3.25 -0.43 4.24
CA LEU A 26 2.78 -1.63 3.52
C LEU A 26 3.44 -1.79 2.14
N TYR A 27 4.38 -0.91 1.80
CA TYR A 27 5.14 -0.94 0.58
C TYR A 27 6.47 -0.23 0.81
N ASP A 28 7.58 -0.94 0.67
CA ASP A 28 8.88 -0.31 0.50
C ASP A 28 8.81 0.51 -0.80
N LYS A 29 8.76 1.83 -0.67
CA LYS A 29 8.81 2.72 -1.83
C LYS A 29 10.20 2.58 -2.44
N ILE A 30 10.30 1.79 -3.50
CA ILE A 30 11.51 1.71 -4.31
C ILE A 30 11.82 3.13 -4.79
N GLU A 31 12.91 3.70 -4.28
CA GLU A 31 13.35 5.01 -4.72
C GLU A 31 13.69 4.93 -6.20
N LYS A 32 13.10 5.84 -6.98
CA LYS A 32 13.41 5.90 -8.40
C LYS A 32 14.81 6.46 -8.58
N SER A 33 15.66 5.80 -9.37
CA SER A 33 16.95 6.37 -9.77
C SER A 33 16.75 7.69 -10.51
N GLU A 34 17.75 8.58 -10.46
CA GLU A 34 17.70 9.88 -11.15
C GLU A 34 17.49 9.72 -12.68
N SER A 35 18.10 8.70 -13.29
CA SER A 35 17.87 8.37 -14.72
C SER A 35 16.41 8.04 -15.01
N MET A 36 15.80 7.20 -14.18
CA MET A 36 14.40 6.81 -14.33
C MET A 36 13.44 7.99 -14.12
N ARG A 37 13.79 8.97 -13.28
CA ARG A 37 12.99 10.20 -13.08
C ARG A 37 12.98 11.07 -14.33
N VAL A 38 14.12 11.20 -15.01
CA VAL A 38 14.22 11.97 -16.27
C VAL A 38 13.40 11.30 -17.36
N GLU A 39 13.47 9.97 -17.46
CA GLU A 39 12.73 9.21 -18.46
C GLU A 39 11.21 9.27 -18.25
N ILE A 40 10.73 9.18 -17.01
CA ILE A 40 9.29 9.32 -16.68
C ILE A 40 8.78 10.74 -16.96
N ARG A 41 9.63 11.77 -16.80
CA ARG A 41 9.27 13.16 -17.10
C ARG A 41 9.14 13.44 -18.61
N SER A 42 9.61 12.54 -19.47
CA SER A 42 9.42 12.66 -20.92
C SER A 42 7.93 12.70 -21.30
N LYS A 43 7.55 13.58 -22.23
CA LYS A 43 6.18 13.68 -22.78
C LYS A 43 5.70 12.34 -23.34
N LYS A 44 6.61 11.53 -23.91
CA LYS A 44 6.29 10.21 -24.48
C LYS A 44 5.88 9.22 -23.40
N ALA A 45 6.64 9.16 -22.30
CA ALA A 45 6.35 8.31 -21.15
C ALA A 45 5.04 8.71 -20.46
N GLN A 46 4.81 10.00 -20.26
CA GLN A 46 3.55 10.52 -19.70
C GLN A 46 2.34 10.15 -20.57
N LYS A 47 2.47 10.26 -21.90
CA LYS A 47 1.40 9.90 -22.85
C LYS A 47 1.08 8.40 -22.80
N LEU A 48 2.08 7.54 -22.65
CA LEU A 48 1.88 6.10 -22.48
C LEU A 48 1.20 5.79 -21.14
N ASN A 49 1.70 6.34 -20.03
CA ASN A 49 1.10 6.15 -18.71
C ASN A 49 -0.36 6.62 -18.65
N LYS A 50 -0.69 7.76 -19.25
CA LYS A 50 -2.06 8.27 -19.32
C LYS A 50 -3.00 7.31 -20.07
N LYS A 51 -2.52 6.68 -21.15
CA LYS A 51 -3.30 5.67 -21.89
C LYS A 51 -3.50 4.43 -21.04
N THR A 52 -2.44 3.92 -20.41
CA THR A 52 -2.50 2.74 -19.55
C THR A 52 -3.45 2.95 -18.37
N LEU A 53 -3.39 4.11 -17.71
CA LEU A 53 -4.27 4.46 -16.59
C LEU A 53 -5.74 4.52 -17.04
N LYS A 54 -6.03 5.17 -18.17
CA LYS A 54 -7.39 5.24 -18.73
C LYS A 54 -7.98 3.85 -19.04
N ILE A 55 -7.14 2.90 -19.44
CA ILE A 55 -7.55 1.52 -19.70
C ILE A 55 -7.82 0.78 -18.39
N ALA A 56 -6.93 0.90 -17.41
CA ALA A 56 -7.09 0.26 -16.10
C ALA A 56 -8.36 0.73 -15.36
N ASP A 57 -8.69 2.02 -15.47
CA ASP A 57 -9.89 2.60 -14.85
C ASP A 57 -11.21 2.24 -15.56
N SER A 58 -11.16 1.58 -16.73
CA SER A 58 -12.34 1.17 -17.48
C SER A 58 -12.67 -0.31 -17.20
N PRO A 59 -13.68 -0.61 -16.35
CA PRO A 59 -14.03 -1.99 -16.00
C PRO A 59 -14.68 -2.78 -17.15
N LYS A 60 -15.02 -2.12 -18.28
CA LYS A 60 -15.78 -2.72 -19.40
C LYS A 60 -14.95 -3.01 -20.65
N THR A 61 -13.79 -2.39 -20.84
CA THR A 61 -12.96 -2.62 -22.04
C THR A 61 -11.87 -3.62 -21.72
N ARG A 62 -12.07 -4.84 -22.22
CA ARG A 62 -11.22 -6.02 -22.04
C ARG A 62 -9.72 -5.75 -22.24
N SER A 63 -8.95 -6.52 -21.46
CA SER A 63 -7.53 -6.81 -21.56
C SER A 63 -6.91 -6.61 -22.95
N TYR A 64 -5.75 -5.96 -22.98
CA TYR A 64 -4.84 -5.99 -24.11
C TYR A 64 -4.53 -7.47 -24.45
N THR A 65 -5.02 -7.96 -25.59
CA THR A 65 -4.47 -9.15 -26.22
C THR A 65 -3.13 -8.76 -26.83
N PHE A 66 -2.07 -9.40 -26.32
CA PHE A 66 -0.70 -9.31 -26.81
C PHE A 66 -0.58 -9.89 -28.21
#